data_AF-A0AB37GGX3-F1
#
_entry.id   AF-A0AB37GGX3-F1
#
_cell.length_a   1.000
_cell.length_b   1.000
_cell.length_c   1.000
_cell.angle_alpha   90.00
_cell.angle_beta   90.00
_cell.angle_gamma   90.00
#
_symmetry.space_group_name_H-M   'P 1'
#
loop_
_entity.id
_entity.type
_entity.pdbx_description
1 polymer ?
#
loop_
_entity_poly.entity_id
_entity_poly.type
_entity_poly.pdbx_seq_one_letter_code
_entity_poly.pdbx_strand_id
1 'polypeptide(L)'
;MNEVDNNYAVTTQDLANSIRKAGATASTFSVDLNDLIGYTTAVASTTRESGNIVGNALKTIFARIGNNESSIKALDQIGISVKKAGGEAKSSSELIEEVADKWNSLSDAQKQNTSIGVAGIYQLSRLINSRLVK
;
A
#
# COMPACT_ATOMS: atom_id res chain seq x y z
N MET A 1 -30.90 -0.73 23.56
CA MET A 1 -29.50 -0.26 23.45
C MET A 1 -28.78 -1.22 22.51
N ASN A 2 -28.82 -0.95 21.21
CA ASN A 2 -28.05 -1.66 20.16
C ASN A 2 -27.11 -0.66 19.49
N GLU A 3 -26.46 0.16 20.33
CA GLU A 3 -25.53 1.19 19.94
C GLU A 3 -24.17 0.77 20.46
N VAL A 4 -23.24 0.53 19.53
CA VAL A 4 -21.83 0.85 19.71
C VAL A 4 -21.05 -0.04 20.70
N ASP A 5 -20.73 -1.26 20.27
CA ASP A 5 -19.42 -1.84 20.60
C ASP A 5 -18.44 -1.48 19.49
N ASN A 6 -17.98 -0.24 19.57
CA ASN A 6 -16.83 0.30 18.86
C ASN A 6 -15.56 -0.35 19.40
N ASN A 7 -15.25 -1.57 18.99
CA ASN A 7 -14.02 -2.23 19.43
C ASN A 7 -12.96 -2.10 18.33
N TYR A 8 -12.19 -1.01 18.41
CA TYR A 8 -10.97 -0.67 17.66
C TYR A 8 -11.01 -1.00 16.17
N ALA A 9 -11.03 0.02 15.31
CA ALA A 9 -11.08 -0.11 13.84
C ALA A 9 -10.08 -1.11 13.22
N VAL A 10 -9.06 -1.54 13.97
CA VAL A 10 -8.15 -2.65 13.67
C VAL A 10 -7.84 -3.41 14.96
N THR A 11 -7.99 -4.74 14.97
CA THR A 11 -7.66 -5.57 16.13
C THR A 11 -6.18 -6.00 16.14
N THR A 12 -5.63 -6.34 17.31
CA THR A 12 -4.29 -6.96 17.41
C THR A 12 -4.20 -8.26 16.60
N GLN A 13 -5.30 -8.99 16.49
CA GLN A 13 -5.39 -10.20 15.68
C GLN A 13 -5.26 -9.89 14.18
N ASP A 14 -5.84 -8.79 13.71
CA ASP A 14 -5.70 -8.34 12.33
C ASP A 14 -4.26 -7.93 12.02
N LEU A 15 -3.62 -7.17 12.91
CA LEU A 15 -2.21 -6.82 12.77
C LEU A 15 -1.33 -8.08 12.69
N ALA A 16 -1.50 -9.02 13.63
CA ALA A 16 -0.75 -10.27 13.66
C ALA A 16 -0.99 -11.11 12.39
N ASN A 17 -2.23 -11.21 11.93
CA ASN A 17 -2.58 -11.92 10.70
C ASN A 17 -1.92 -11.29 9.47
N SER A 18 -1.95 -9.96 9.39
CA SER A 18 -1.37 -9.21 8.27
C SER A 18 0.15 -9.35 8.24
N ILE A 19 0.82 -9.18 9.39
CA ILE A 19 2.26 -9.39 9.55
C ILE A 19 2.65 -10.80 9.15
N ARG A 20 1.91 -11.82 9.60
CA ARG A 20 2.18 -13.21 9.22
C ARG A 20 2.07 -13.46 7.71
N LYS A 21 1.18 -12.75 7.01
CA LYS A 21 1.00 -12.90 5.55
C LYS A 21 2.03 -12.11 4.73
N ALA A 22 2.33 -10.88 5.13
CA ALA A 22 3.14 -9.95 4.34
C ALA A 22 4.57 -9.77 4.85
N GLY A 23 4.88 -10.09 6.10
CA GLY A 23 6.13 -9.70 6.78
C GLY A 23 7.41 -10.17 6.09
N ALA A 24 7.47 -11.43 5.64
CA ALA A 24 8.63 -11.94 4.90
C ALA A 24 8.85 -11.18 3.58
N THR A 25 7.75 -10.90 2.85
CA THR A 25 7.79 -10.14 1.61
C THR A 25 8.12 -8.67 1.86
N ALA A 26 7.58 -8.07 2.92
CA ALA A 26 7.91 -6.73 3.36
C ALA A 26 9.41 -6.59 3.59
N SER A 27 10.02 -7.49 4.38
CA SER A 27 11.46 -7.51 4.61
C SER A 27 12.26 -7.69 3.32
N THR A 28 11.82 -8.57 2.40
CA THR A 28 12.49 -8.78 1.09
C THR A 28 12.52 -7.50 0.24
N PHE A 29 11.46 -6.68 0.32
CA PHE A 29 11.33 -5.45 -0.45
C PHE A 29 11.58 -4.18 0.38
N SER A 30 12.34 -4.32 1.46
CA SER A 30 12.81 -3.25 2.34
C SER A 30 11.68 -2.37 2.89
N VAL A 31 10.56 -3.00 3.26
CA VAL A 31 9.46 -2.39 4.01
C VAL A 31 9.63 -2.78 5.47
N ASP A 32 9.79 -1.77 6.33
CA ASP A 32 9.96 -2.00 7.76
C ASP A 32 8.66 -2.42 8.43
N LEU A 33 8.79 -3.07 9.60
CA LEU A 33 7.64 -3.57 10.34
C LEU A 33 6.65 -2.45 10.71
N ASN A 34 7.15 -1.26 11.04
CA ASN A 34 6.32 -0.11 11.36
C ASN A 34 5.50 0.36 10.16
N ASP A 35 6.10 0.39 8.96
CA ASP A 35 5.39 0.73 7.72
C ASP A 35 4.33 -0.32 7.42
N LEU A 36 4.66 -1.60 7.53
CA LEU A 36 3.69 -2.69 7.38
C LEU A 36 2.51 -2.51 8.34
N ILE A 37 2.77 -2.26 9.63
CA ILE A 37 1.71 -1.99 10.61
C ILE A 37 0.91 -0.75 10.24
N GLY A 38 1.57 0.32 9.78
CA GLY A 38 0.94 1.55 9.32
C GLY A 38 -0.01 1.32 8.15
N TYR A 39 0.45 0.63 7.11
CA TYR A 39 -0.33 0.24 5.95
C TYR A 39 -1.49 -0.68 6.32
N THR A 40 -1.23 -1.72 7.12
CA THR A 40 -2.28 -2.62 7.60
C THR A 40 -3.34 -1.83 8.35
N THR A 41 -2.92 -0.92 9.23
CA THR A 41 -3.83 -0.13 10.04
C THR A 41 -4.67 0.79 9.16
N ALA A 42 -4.05 1.50 8.22
CA ALA A 42 -4.74 2.42 7.32
C ALA A 42 -5.78 1.70 6.45
N VAL A 43 -5.42 0.54 5.91
CA VAL A 43 -6.32 -0.27 5.08
C VAL A 43 -7.45 -0.85 5.92
N ALA A 44 -7.11 -1.63 6.97
CA ALA A 44 -8.11 -2.30 7.80
C ALA A 44 -9.08 -1.32 8.46
N SER A 45 -8.60 -0.15 8.93
CA SER A 45 -9.48 0.84 9.58
C SER A 45 -10.56 1.39 8.64
N THR A 46 -10.28 1.42 7.35
CA THR A 46 -11.16 2.06 6.37
C THR A 46 -11.99 1.07 5.59
N THR A 47 -11.39 -0.05 5.18
CA THR A 47 -12.10 -1.10 4.44
C THR A 47 -12.87 -2.02 5.37
N ARG A 48 -12.52 -2.06 6.66
CA ARG A 48 -13.01 -3.03 7.65
C ARG A 48 -12.73 -4.49 7.25
N GLU A 49 -11.73 -4.67 6.39
CA GLU A 49 -11.27 -5.98 5.95
C GLU A 49 -10.40 -6.65 7.01
N SER A 50 -10.48 -7.97 7.11
CA SER A 50 -9.65 -8.73 8.05
C SER A 50 -8.15 -8.61 7.71
N GLY A 51 -7.31 -8.75 8.73
CA GLY A 51 -5.86 -8.73 8.57
C GLY A 51 -5.32 -9.77 7.59
N ASN A 52 -6.02 -10.90 7.38
CA ASN A 52 -5.64 -11.89 6.38
C ASN A 52 -5.79 -11.35 4.95
N ILE A 53 -6.88 -10.64 4.67
CA ILE A 53 -7.16 -10.05 3.36
C ILE A 53 -6.17 -8.90 3.12
N VAL A 54 -6.03 -8.00 4.09
CA VAL A 54 -5.09 -6.87 4.02
C VAL A 54 -3.66 -7.36 3.85
N GLY A 55 -3.22 -8.35 4.61
CA GLY A 55 -1.87 -8.91 4.49
C GLY A 55 -1.60 -9.57 3.13
N ASN A 56 -2.57 -10.28 2.54
CA ASN A 56 -2.41 -10.84 1.20
C ASN A 56 -2.32 -9.75 0.13
N ALA A 57 -3.09 -8.67 0.27
CA ALA A 57 -3.01 -7.52 -0.62
C ALA A 57 -1.65 -6.83 -0.52
N LEU A 58 -1.19 -6.51 0.70
CA LEU A 58 0.12 -5.88 0.94
C LEU A 58 1.28 -6.75 0.43
N LYS A 59 1.25 -8.07 0.70
CA LYS A 59 2.20 -9.03 0.12
C LYS A 59 2.30 -8.89 -1.40
N THR A 60 1.14 -8.82 -2.06
CA THR A 60 1.08 -8.73 -3.53
C THR A 60 1.62 -7.39 -4.02
N ILE A 61 1.26 -6.30 -3.36
CA ILE A 61 1.71 -4.95 -3.72
C ILE A 61 3.24 -4.85 -3.58
N PHE A 62 3.80 -5.20 -2.42
CA PHE A 62 5.25 -5.12 -2.17
C PHE A 62 6.05 -5.96 -3.17
N ALA A 63 5.58 -7.17 -3.51
CA ALA A 63 6.27 -8.01 -4.48
C ALA A 63 6.27 -7.44 -5.90
N ARG A 64 5.26 -6.63 -6.26
CA ARG A 64 5.02 -6.24 -7.66
C ARG A 64 5.45 -4.82 -7.98
N ILE A 65 5.22 -3.87 -7.07
CA ILE A 65 5.26 -2.43 -7.37
C ILE A 65 6.55 -1.98 -8.06
N GLY A 66 7.72 -2.48 -7.62
CA GLY A 66 9.02 -2.14 -8.22
C GLY A 66 9.57 -3.17 -9.21
N ASN A 67 8.96 -4.35 -9.35
CA ASN A 67 9.58 -5.50 -10.03
C ASN A 67 8.76 -6.08 -11.17
N ASN A 68 7.48 -5.74 -11.26
CA ASN A 68 6.60 -6.23 -12.31
C ASN A 68 6.55 -5.24 -13.48
N GLU A 69 6.68 -5.73 -14.71
CA GLU A 69 6.78 -4.87 -15.91
C GLU A 69 5.59 -3.91 -16.07
N SER A 70 4.36 -4.39 -15.83
CA SER A 70 3.17 -3.51 -15.90
C SER A 70 3.15 -2.47 -14.78
N SER A 71 3.64 -2.83 -13.58
CA SER A 71 3.80 -1.88 -12.48
C SER A 71 4.81 -0.79 -12.83
N ILE A 72 5.99 -1.17 -13.32
CA ILE A 72 7.06 -0.25 -13.73
C ILE A 72 6.57 0.71 -14.81
N LYS A 73 5.90 0.20 -15.85
CA LYS A 73 5.32 1.04 -16.92
C LYS A 73 4.28 2.02 -16.39
N ALA A 74 3.40 1.57 -15.48
CA ALA A 74 2.37 2.43 -14.93
C ALA A 74 2.92 3.51 -14.00
N LEU A 75 4.00 3.22 -13.26
CA LEU A 75 4.72 4.19 -12.43
C LEU A 75 5.46 5.22 -13.28
N ASP A 76 6.15 4.77 -14.34
CA ASP A 76 6.87 5.65 -15.25
C ASP A 76 5.94 6.66 -15.94
N GLN A 77 4.75 6.22 -16.34
CA GLN A 77 3.72 7.09 -16.93
C GLN A 77 3.20 8.21 -16.00
N ILE A 78 3.40 8.07 -14.69
CA ILE A 78 3.09 9.12 -13.70
C ILE A 78 4.37 9.79 -13.16
N GLY A 79 5.50 9.57 -13.84
CA GLY A 79 6.80 10.15 -13.53
C GLY A 79 7.44 9.62 -12.25
N ILE A 80 7.16 8.36 -11.88
CA ILE A 80 7.79 7.68 -10.75
C ILE A 80 8.78 6.66 -11.30
N SER A 81 10.07 6.90 -11.07
CA SER A 81 11.12 5.92 -11.36
C SER A 81 11.19 4.87 -10.25
N VAL A 82 11.37 3.60 -10.63
CA VAL A 82 11.60 2.49 -9.67
C VAL A 82 13.03 2.42 -9.16
N LYS A 83 13.94 3.25 -9.70
CA LYS A 83 15.33 3.36 -9.26
C LYS A 83 15.64 4.76 -8.75
N LYS A 84 16.54 4.83 -7.79
CA LYS A 84 17.17 6.06 -7.29
C LYS A 84 18.18 6.57 -8.33
N ALA A 85 18.65 7.81 -8.16
CA ALA A 85 19.66 8.40 -9.03
C ALA A 85 20.96 7.58 -9.09
N GLY A 86 21.33 6.89 -7.99
CA GLY A 86 22.48 5.99 -7.93
C GLY A 86 22.29 4.63 -8.60
N GLY A 87 21.12 4.36 -9.18
CA GLY A 87 20.80 3.09 -9.86
C GLY A 87 20.25 1.98 -8.94
N GLU A 88 20.29 2.19 -7.62
CA GLU A 88 19.66 1.32 -6.63
C GLU A 88 18.14 1.27 -6.82
N ALA A 89 17.54 0.10 -6.60
CA ALA A 89 16.09 -0.03 -6.59
C ALA A 89 15.49 0.69 -5.37
N LYS A 90 14.36 1.36 -5.56
CA LYS A 90 13.57 1.90 -4.45
C LYS A 90 12.88 0.75 -3.70
N SER A 91 12.73 0.92 -2.40
CA SER A 91 11.90 0.06 -1.57
C SER A 91 10.43 0.14 -1.99
N SER A 92 9.64 -0.84 -1.58
CA SER A 92 8.19 -0.76 -1.83
C SER A 92 7.54 0.39 -1.07
N SER A 93 8.02 0.72 0.14
CA SER A 93 7.51 1.86 0.92
C SER A 93 7.71 3.18 0.15
N GLU A 94 8.93 3.45 -0.32
CA GLU A 94 9.23 4.66 -1.11
C GLU A 94 8.33 4.78 -2.35
N LEU A 95 8.09 3.68 -3.06
CA LEU A 95 7.21 3.69 -4.23
C LEU A 95 5.74 3.94 -3.86
N ILE A 96 5.27 3.35 -2.76
CA ILE A 96 3.90 3.55 -2.29
C ILE A 96 3.68 5.01 -1.88
N GLU A 97 4.66 5.61 -1.19
CA GLU A 97 4.64 7.00 -0.76
C GLU A 97 4.64 7.97 -1.95
N GLU A 98 5.54 7.80 -2.92
CA GLU A 98 5.57 8.65 -4.12
C GLU A 98 4.25 8.56 -4.93
N VAL A 99 3.63 7.37 -4.97
CA VAL A 99 2.31 7.21 -5.60
C VAL A 99 1.24 7.94 -4.78
N ALA A 100 1.25 7.82 -3.45
CA ALA A 100 0.29 8.48 -2.57
C ALA A 100 0.37 10.01 -2.67
N ASP A 101 1.58 10.56 -2.75
CA ASP A 101 1.84 12.00 -2.89
C ASP A 101 1.28 12.55 -4.20
N LYS A 102 1.49 11.82 -5.30
CA LYS A 102 0.97 12.23 -6.61
C LYS A 102 -0.52 11.97 -6.78
N TRP A 103 -1.09 11.06 -5.99
CA TRP A 103 -2.40 10.45 -6.24
C TRP A 103 -3.52 11.45 -6.57
N ASN A 104 -3.67 12.51 -5.79
CA ASN A 104 -4.75 13.48 -5.98
C ASN A 104 -4.57 14.36 -7.23
N SER A 105 -3.33 14.52 -7.72
CA SER A 105 -3.02 15.27 -8.93
C SER A 105 -3.22 14.48 -10.22
N LEU A 106 -3.33 13.15 -10.12
CA LEU A 106 -3.52 12.27 -11.27
C LEU A 106 -4.93 12.38 -11.84
N SER A 107 -5.01 12.33 -13.18
CA SER A 107 -6.27 12.12 -13.89
C SER A 107 -6.88 10.74 -13.57
N ASP A 108 -8.18 10.58 -13.79
CA ASP A 108 -8.87 9.30 -13.54
C ASP A 108 -8.28 8.16 -14.37
N ALA A 109 -7.88 8.44 -15.62
CA ALA A 109 -7.21 7.48 -16.49
C ALA A 109 -5.85 7.04 -15.91
N GLN A 110 -5.05 7.98 -15.38
CA GLN A 110 -3.79 7.66 -14.71
C GLN A 110 -4.02 6.84 -13.44
N LYS A 111 -4.96 7.24 -12.58
CA LYS A 111 -5.33 6.48 -11.37
C LYS A 111 -5.74 5.05 -11.72
N GLN A 112 -6.59 4.87 -12.73
CA GLN A 112 -7.04 3.56 -13.18
C GLN A 112 -5.87 2.72 -13.69
N ASN A 113 -5.02 3.28 -14.55
CA ASN A 113 -3.88 2.57 -15.11
C ASN A 113 -2.86 2.16 -14.03
N THR A 114 -2.53 3.06 -13.10
CA THR A 114 -1.68 2.75 -11.94
C THR A 114 -2.30 1.67 -11.07
N SER A 115 -3.63 1.68 -10.89
CA SER A 115 -4.37 0.67 -10.13
C SER A 115 -4.32 -0.73 -10.75
N ILE A 116 -4.40 -0.80 -12.09
CA ILE A 116 -4.31 -2.06 -12.85
C ILE A 116 -2.85 -2.55 -12.86
N GLY A 117 -1.91 -1.65 -13.12
CA GLY A 117 -0.49 -1.96 -13.22
C GLY A 117 0.09 -2.45 -11.90
N VAL A 118 -0.32 -1.86 -10.77
CA VAL A 118 0.05 -2.24 -9.42
C VAL A 118 -1.20 -2.72 -8.69
N ALA A 119 -1.58 -3.97 -8.93
CA ALA A 119 -2.81 -4.56 -8.40
C ALA A 119 -3.00 -4.27 -6.89
N GLY A 120 -4.07 -3.56 -6.55
CA GLY A 120 -4.43 -3.20 -5.17
C GLY A 120 -3.88 -1.86 -4.66
N ILE A 121 -3.00 -1.18 -5.41
CA ILE A 121 -2.41 0.11 -4.99
C ILE A 121 -3.47 1.20 -4.83
N TYR A 122 -4.58 1.14 -5.58
CA TYR A 122 -5.70 2.09 -5.51
C TYR A 122 -6.18 2.35 -4.08
N GLN A 123 -6.45 1.25 -3.36
CA GLN A 123 -6.98 1.34 -2.00
C GLN A 123 -5.90 1.85 -1.07
N LEU A 124 -4.65 1.45 -1.25
CA LEU A 124 -3.55 1.87 -0.39
C LEU A 124 -3.26 3.37 -0.54
N SER A 125 -3.07 3.86 -1.76
CA SER A 125 -2.72 5.26 -2.04
C SER A 125 -3.81 6.25 -1.62
N ARG A 126 -5.09 5.91 -1.85
CA ARG A 126 -6.21 6.76 -1.40
C ARG A 126 -6.25 6.91 0.13
N LEU A 127 -5.89 5.87 0.86
CA LEU A 127 -5.98 5.84 2.33
C LEU A 127 -4.79 6.50 3.02
N ILE A 128 -3.60 6.41 2.43
CA ILE A 128 -2.43 7.14 2.90
C ILE A 128 -2.68 8.65 2.72
N ASN A 129 -3.16 9.06 1.55
CA ASN A 129 -3.39 10.47 1.25
C ASN A 129 -4.48 11.09 2.15
N SER A 130 -5.56 10.36 2.46
CA SER A 130 -6.65 10.88 3.31
C SER A 130 -6.26 11.22 4.76
N ARG A 131 -5.08 10.77 5.23
CA ARG A 131 -4.53 11.13 6.54
C ARG A 131 -3.62 12.37 6.51
N LEU A 132 -3.04 12.74 5.36
CA LEU A 132 -2.18 13.93 5.22
C LEU A 132 -2.99 15.23 5.08
N VAL A 133 -4.31 15.14 4.93
CA VAL A 133 -5.24 16.28 4.77
C VAL A 133 -6.06 16.52 6.05
N LYS A 134 -5.56 16.10 7.22
CA LYS A 134 -6.18 16.37 8.53
C LYS A 134 -5.23 17.07 9.48
#